data_AF-A0A6G3SAD3-F1
#
_entry.id   AF-A0A6G3SAD3-F1
#
_cell.length_a   1.000
_cell.length_b   1.000
_cell.length_c   1.000
_cell.angle_alpha   90.00
_cell.angle_beta   90.00
_cell.angle_gamma   90.00
#
_symmetry.space_group_name_H-M   'P 1'
#
loop_
_entity.id
_entity.type
_entity.pdbx_description
1 polymer ?
#
loop_
_entity_poly.entity_id
_entity_poly.type
_entity_poly.pdbx_seq_one_letter_code
_entity_poly.pdbx_strand_id
1 'polypeptide(L)'
;KVRLLLGVRSARPTTPHNGRPRPAAADLLAELADRFPHADTVRCDEDPDQDIRAYVHVLLDGQDQWGPAAIARAALVVGARAAGSFLHARLAVEQLRLKGPGLLTDPGWLDRVAGGITGLLLTDIELAVAAGGGLTRTEAVALLRASAFALGRGVAWGDVWPALTHAVLQAPLRDPDEKIRQLLKSRLAGYLTTDHEDDRVVYRPAHEQLAQILRRWPEASKGTT
;
A
#
# COMPACT_ATOMS: atom_id res chain seq x y z
N LYS A 1 13.88 -29.48 9.89
CA LYS A 1 13.00 -28.90 10.94
C LYS A 1 12.01 -27.98 10.25
N VAL A 2 10.71 -28.17 10.47
CA VAL A 2 9.65 -27.33 9.90
C VAL A 2 9.22 -26.33 10.98
N ARG A 3 9.07 -25.06 10.63
CA ARG A 3 8.51 -24.01 11.50
C ARG A 3 7.11 -23.68 10.97
N LEU A 4 6.10 -23.74 11.83
CA LEU A 4 4.74 -23.35 11.48
C LEU A 4 4.51 -21.93 12.00
N LEU A 5 4.00 -21.05 11.14
CA LEU A 5 3.60 -19.70 11.50
C LEU A 5 2.10 -19.56 11.22
N LEU A 6 1.32 -19.23 12.25
CA LEU A 6 -0.10 -18.93 12.12
C LEU A 6 -0.33 -17.43 12.27
N GLY A 7 -0.92 -16.83 11.24
CA GLY A 7 -1.47 -15.47 11.32
C GLY A 7 -2.88 -15.51 11.88
N VAL A 8 -3.11 -14.85 13.02
CA VAL A 8 -4.41 -14.84 13.70
C VAL A 8 -4.82 -13.40 13.95
N ARG A 9 -6.09 -13.08 13.70
CA ARG A 9 -6.66 -11.80 14.17
C ARG A 9 -7.15 -11.99 15.59
N SER A 10 -6.51 -11.31 16.54
CA SER A 10 -6.91 -11.29 17.94
C SER A 10 -7.41 -9.90 18.34
N ALA A 11 -8.19 -9.82 19.42
CA ALA A 11 -8.50 -8.54 20.02
C ALA A 11 -7.23 -7.87 20.57
N ARG A 12 -7.25 -6.54 20.67
CA ARG A 12 -6.27 -5.82 21.50
C ARG A 12 -6.54 -6.16 22.96
N PRO A 13 -5.51 -6.36 23.79
CA PRO A 13 -5.69 -6.43 25.23
C PRO A 13 -6.25 -5.07 25.65
N THR A 14 -7.55 -5.00 25.93
CA THR A 14 -8.14 -3.77 26.45
C THR A 14 -7.53 -3.51 27.81
N THR A 15 -6.92 -2.34 28.00
CA THR A 15 -6.78 -1.77 29.34
C THR A 15 -8.18 -1.78 29.96
N PRO A 16 -8.36 -2.31 31.18
CA PRO A 16 -9.70 -2.48 31.76
C PRO A 16 -10.35 -1.11 31.93
N HIS A 17 -11.28 -0.76 31.03
CA HIS A 17 -12.13 0.41 31.18
C HIS A 17 -13.56 -0.04 31.40
N ASN A 18 -14.02 0.16 32.64
CA ASN A 18 -15.40 0.11 33.11
C ASN A 18 -16.14 -1.24 32.92
N GLY A 19 -15.69 -2.26 33.66
CA GLY A 19 -16.54 -3.19 34.43
C GLY A 19 -17.68 -3.95 33.74
N ARG A 20 -17.87 -3.84 32.43
CA ARG A 20 -18.88 -4.57 31.68
C ARG A 20 -18.21 -5.68 30.88
N PRO A 21 -18.44 -6.95 31.23
CA PRO A 21 -17.97 -8.06 30.42
C PRO A 21 -18.66 -7.99 29.05
N ARG A 22 -17.86 -7.78 28.01
CA ARG A 22 -18.29 -7.98 26.62
C ARG A 22 -18.45 -9.49 26.41
N PRO A 23 -19.48 -9.97 25.68
CA PRO A 23 -19.63 -11.40 25.42
C PRO A 23 -18.32 -11.95 24.84
N ALA A 24 -17.80 -12.99 25.48
CA ALA A 24 -16.60 -13.69 25.09
C ALA A 24 -16.85 -14.37 23.75
N ALA A 25 -16.67 -13.63 22.65
CA ALA A 25 -16.25 -14.27 21.42
C ALA A 25 -14.96 -15.01 21.79
N ALA A 26 -14.96 -16.33 21.64
CA ALA A 26 -13.81 -17.17 21.93
C ALA A 26 -12.54 -16.49 21.40
N ASP A 27 -11.64 -16.14 22.32
CA ASP A 27 -10.39 -15.51 21.93
C ASP A 27 -9.52 -16.59 21.30
N LEU A 28 -9.58 -16.67 19.97
CA LEU A 28 -8.86 -17.68 19.18
C LEU A 28 -7.36 -17.68 19.52
N LEU A 29 -6.79 -16.54 19.92
CA LEU A 29 -5.41 -16.49 20.39
C LEU A 29 -5.22 -17.24 21.71
N ALA A 30 -6.16 -17.11 22.65
CA ALA A 30 -6.13 -17.83 23.92
C ALA A 30 -6.28 -19.35 23.70
N GLU A 31 -7.18 -19.77 22.80
CA GLU A 31 -7.33 -21.18 22.45
C GLU A 31 -6.06 -21.76 21.79
N LEU A 32 -5.42 -21.00 20.91
CA LEU A 32 -4.17 -21.40 20.28
C LEU A 32 -3.01 -21.44 21.28
N ALA A 33 -2.94 -20.49 22.21
CA ALA A 33 -1.92 -20.47 23.26
C ALA A 33 -2.05 -21.69 24.20
N ASP A 34 -3.28 -22.07 24.55
CA ASP A 34 -3.56 -23.28 25.35
C ASP A 34 -3.16 -24.56 24.58
N ARG A 35 -3.49 -24.64 23.29
CA ARG A 35 -3.18 -25.82 22.46
C ARG A 35 -1.69 -25.95 22.13
N PHE A 36 -0.98 -24.83 22.04
CA PHE A 36 0.43 -24.73 21.69
C PHE A 36 1.22 -23.95 22.75
N PRO A 37 1.40 -24.51 23.97
CA PRO A 37 1.99 -23.79 25.10
C PRO A 37 3.48 -23.45 24.93
N HIS A 38 4.13 -24.00 23.92
CA HIS A 38 5.53 -23.72 23.57
C HIS A 38 5.66 -22.84 22.32
N ALA A 39 4.55 -22.33 21.78
CA ALA A 39 4.61 -21.41 20.64
C ALA A 39 4.96 -20.00 21.13
N ASP A 40 5.90 -19.37 20.43
CA ASP A 40 6.17 -17.96 20.62
C ASP A 40 5.03 -17.13 20.02
N THR A 41 4.48 -16.20 20.80
CA THR A 41 3.47 -15.25 20.32
C THR A 41 4.14 -13.93 19.99
N VAL A 42 3.97 -13.47 18.75
CA VAL A 42 4.43 -12.15 18.30
C VAL A 42 3.21 -11.32 17.93
N ARG A 43 3.02 -10.20 18.64
CA ARG A 43 1.97 -9.23 18.31
C ARG A 43 2.49 -8.22 17.29
N CYS A 44 1.70 -7.95 16.26
CA CYS A 44 2.05 -6.97 15.22
C CYS A 44 1.35 -5.61 15.42
N ASP A 45 0.82 -5.34 16.63
CA ASP A 45 0.02 -4.15 16.93
C ASP A 45 0.47 -3.37 18.17
N GLU A 46 1.66 -3.66 18.70
CA GLU A 46 2.21 -3.05 19.92
C GLU A 46 2.88 -1.70 19.65
N ASP A 47 3.87 -1.64 18.74
CA ASP A 47 4.53 -0.40 18.31
C ASP A 47 4.68 -0.36 16.78
N PRO A 48 3.60 0.00 16.05
CA PRO A 48 3.64 0.03 14.59
C PRO A 48 4.65 1.04 14.05
N ASP A 49 5.00 2.09 14.81
CA ASP A 49 5.96 3.09 14.36
C ASP A 49 7.40 2.54 14.43
N GLN A 50 7.72 1.80 15.50
CA GLN A 50 8.99 1.09 15.59
C GLN A 50 9.11 0.01 14.50
N ASP A 51 8.05 -0.76 14.27
CA ASP A 51 8.06 -1.79 13.23
C ASP A 51 8.20 -1.18 11.83
N ILE A 52 7.56 -0.04 11.57
CA ILE A 52 7.73 0.67 10.30
C ILE A 52 9.17 1.19 10.15
N ARG A 53 9.79 1.71 11.21
CA ARG A 53 11.21 2.14 11.17
C ARG A 53 12.12 0.96 10.85
N ALA A 54 11.92 -0.19 11.50
CA ALA A 54 12.68 -1.40 11.22
C ALA A 54 12.44 -1.89 9.78
N TYR A 55 11.20 -1.85 9.30
CA TYR A 55 10.85 -2.20 7.93
C TYR A 55 11.53 -1.29 6.91
N VAL A 56 11.52 0.02 7.12
CA VAL A 56 12.24 0.99 6.26
C VAL A 56 13.74 0.70 6.25
N HIS A 57 14.31 0.36 7.41
CA HIS A 57 15.72 -0.04 7.49
C HIS A 57 16.01 -1.25 6.60
N VAL A 58 15.22 -2.31 6.72
CA VAL A 58 15.37 -3.54 5.92
C VAL A 58 15.22 -3.27 4.42
N LEU A 59 14.29 -2.38 4.02
CA LEU A 59 14.12 -2.04 2.61
C LEU A 59 15.28 -1.20 2.05
N LEU A 60 15.98 -0.40 2.85
CA LEU A 60 17.08 0.43 2.34
C LEU A 60 18.45 -0.23 2.51
N ASP A 61 18.54 -1.26 3.34
CA ASP A 61 19.77 -2.01 3.56
C ASP A 61 20.29 -2.68 2.27
N GLY A 62 21.63 -2.71 2.12
CA GLY A 62 22.30 -3.25 0.94
C GLY A 62 22.11 -2.46 -0.36
N GLN A 63 21.55 -1.24 -0.32
CA GLN A 63 21.46 -0.36 -1.49
C GLN A 63 22.72 0.53 -1.57
N ASP A 64 23.44 0.50 -2.70
CA ASP A 64 24.75 1.16 -2.86
C ASP A 64 24.79 2.64 -2.46
N GLN A 65 23.70 3.37 -2.67
CA GLN A 65 23.58 4.81 -2.39
C GLN A 65 23.17 5.12 -0.93
N TRP A 66 23.04 4.12 -0.06
CA TRP A 66 22.52 4.24 1.29
C TRP A 66 23.55 3.82 2.34
N GLY A 67 24.12 4.81 3.06
CA GLY A 67 24.93 4.56 4.26
C GLY A 67 24.07 4.42 5.53
N PRO A 68 24.60 3.84 6.62
CA PRO A 68 23.84 3.59 7.86
C PRO A 68 23.14 4.83 8.43
N ALA A 69 23.80 5.99 8.40
CA ALA A 69 23.22 7.25 8.88
C ALA A 69 22.03 7.72 8.01
N ALA A 70 22.12 7.54 6.69
CA ALA A 70 21.03 7.89 5.77
C ALA A 70 19.83 6.97 5.97
N ILE A 71 20.07 5.66 6.16
CA ILE A 71 19.03 4.67 6.45
C ILE A 71 18.33 5.01 7.78
N ALA A 72 19.08 5.27 8.84
CA ALA A 72 18.51 5.66 10.13
C ALA A 72 17.65 6.93 10.02
N ARG A 73 18.11 7.92 9.25
CA ARG A 73 17.33 9.14 8.98
C ARG A 73 16.06 8.85 8.19
N ALA A 74 16.12 8.02 7.15
CA ALA A 74 14.95 7.63 6.37
C ALA A 74 13.92 6.90 7.23
N ALA A 75 14.36 5.95 8.06
CA ALA A 75 13.51 5.23 9.00
C ALA A 75 12.77 6.20 9.93
N LEU A 76 13.48 7.17 10.53
CA LEU A 76 12.86 8.19 11.38
C LEU A 76 11.86 9.07 10.62
N VAL A 77 12.24 9.59 9.45
CA VAL A 77 11.42 10.50 8.65
C VAL A 77 10.14 9.83 8.15
N VAL A 78 10.27 8.62 7.60
CA VAL A 78 9.15 7.85 7.06
C VAL A 78 8.29 7.29 8.19
N GLY A 79 8.89 6.72 9.23
CA GLY A 79 8.15 6.18 10.39
C GLY A 79 7.26 7.22 11.05
N ALA A 80 7.77 8.44 11.25
CA ALA A 80 6.99 9.53 11.84
C ALA A 80 5.81 10.02 10.96
N ARG A 81 5.81 9.72 9.67
CA ARG A 81 4.78 10.18 8.70
C ARG A 81 3.88 9.07 8.20
N ALA A 82 4.28 7.81 8.39
CA ALA A 82 3.54 6.65 7.89
C ALA A 82 2.21 6.43 8.61
N ALA A 83 2.02 6.99 9.82
CA ALA A 83 0.82 6.86 10.64
C ALA A 83 0.37 5.40 10.80
N GLY A 84 1.31 4.50 11.12
CA GLY A 84 1.05 3.07 11.25
C GLY A 84 0.78 2.31 9.94
N SER A 85 0.93 2.95 8.77
CA SER A 85 0.71 2.30 7.46
C SER A 85 2.00 1.80 6.82
N PHE A 86 2.21 0.48 6.80
CA PHE A 86 3.32 -0.16 6.08
C PHE A 86 3.27 0.07 4.56
N LEU A 87 2.07 0.19 3.98
CA LEU A 87 1.93 0.55 2.57
C LEU A 87 2.50 1.95 2.33
N HIS A 88 2.13 2.91 3.16
CA HIS A 88 2.65 4.27 3.07
C HIS A 88 4.19 4.27 3.17
N ALA A 89 4.74 3.57 4.16
CA ALA A 89 6.18 3.43 4.31
C ALA A 89 6.87 2.80 3.09
N ARG A 90 6.31 1.72 2.54
CA ARG A 90 6.83 1.06 1.33
C ARG A 90 6.88 2.01 0.14
N LEU A 91 5.80 2.73 -0.13
CA LEU A 91 5.72 3.68 -1.25
C LEU A 91 6.72 4.83 -1.10
N ALA A 92 6.87 5.37 0.12
CA ALA A 92 7.88 6.39 0.39
C ALA A 92 9.31 5.85 0.13
N VAL A 93 9.58 4.63 0.58
CA VAL A 93 10.88 3.97 0.35
C VAL A 93 11.14 3.67 -1.13
N GLU A 94 10.13 3.30 -1.91
CA GLU A 94 10.30 3.11 -3.36
C GLU A 94 10.74 4.40 -4.06
N GLN A 95 10.17 5.54 -3.69
CA GLN A 95 10.62 6.84 -4.20
C GLN A 95 12.04 7.19 -3.73
N LEU A 96 12.38 6.90 -2.48
CA LEU A 96 13.73 7.05 -1.93
C LEU A 96 14.77 6.17 -2.63
N ARG A 97 14.43 4.91 -2.94
CA ARG A 97 15.30 4.00 -3.72
C ARG A 97 15.56 4.55 -5.13
N LEU A 98 14.55 5.17 -5.74
CA LEU A 98 14.68 5.69 -7.10
C LEU A 98 15.47 7.00 -7.18
N LYS A 99 15.27 7.92 -6.23
CA LYS A 99 15.83 9.28 -6.27
C LYS A 99 16.99 9.49 -5.30
N GLY A 100 17.27 8.51 -4.45
CA GLY A 100 18.34 8.52 -3.47
C GLY A 100 18.02 9.33 -2.21
N PRO A 101 18.99 9.41 -1.29
CA PRO A 101 18.82 10.05 0.02
C PRO A 101 18.59 11.56 -0.03
N GLY A 102 18.84 12.23 -1.17
CA GLY A 102 18.62 13.67 -1.34
C GLY A 102 17.15 14.09 -1.13
N LEU A 103 16.20 13.18 -1.36
CA LEU A 103 14.78 13.43 -1.06
C LEU A 103 14.50 13.68 0.43
N LEU A 104 15.34 13.18 1.34
CA LEU A 104 15.18 13.40 2.79
C LEU A 104 15.32 14.87 3.22
N THR A 105 15.78 15.72 2.31
CA THR A 105 15.89 17.18 2.48
C THR A 105 15.02 17.97 1.52
N ASP A 106 14.27 17.31 0.62
CA ASP A 106 13.33 17.96 -0.30
C ASP A 106 12.03 18.29 0.45
N PRO A 107 11.73 19.58 0.69
CA PRO A 107 10.51 19.97 1.42
C PRO A 107 9.24 19.51 0.71
N GLY A 108 9.20 19.56 -0.62
CA GLY A 108 8.04 19.15 -1.38
C GLY A 108 7.81 17.64 -1.30
N TRP A 109 8.87 16.83 -1.26
CA TRP A 109 8.72 15.41 -1.02
C TRP A 109 8.24 15.12 0.41
N LEU A 110 8.80 15.80 1.41
CA LEU A 110 8.37 15.64 2.81
C LEU A 110 6.89 15.98 3.01
N ASP A 111 6.39 17.03 2.34
CA ASP A 111 4.97 17.40 2.36
C ASP A 111 4.10 16.32 1.69
N ARG A 112 4.57 15.70 0.62
CA ARG A 112 3.84 14.62 -0.06
C ARG A 112 3.79 13.32 0.75
N VAL A 113 4.86 12.99 1.48
CA VAL A 113 4.83 11.91 2.46
C VAL A 113 3.86 12.28 3.59
N ALA A 114 3.88 13.51 4.10
CA ALA A 114 2.92 13.94 5.13
C ALA A 114 1.47 13.90 4.63
N GLY A 115 1.23 14.15 3.35
CA GLY A 115 -0.07 14.00 2.67
C GLY A 115 -0.51 12.54 2.43
N GLY A 116 0.25 11.56 2.92
CA GLY A 116 -0.13 10.15 2.88
C GLY A 116 0.01 9.50 1.51
N ILE A 117 -0.65 8.34 1.36
CA ILE A 117 -0.66 7.56 0.11
C ILE A 117 -1.12 8.41 -1.09
N THR A 118 -2.04 9.35 -0.89
CA THR A 118 -2.52 10.26 -1.94
C THR A 118 -1.39 11.13 -2.49
N GLY A 119 -0.59 11.77 -1.62
CA GLY A 119 0.52 12.63 -2.04
C GLY A 119 1.60 11.85 -2.81
N LEU A 120 1.91 10.63 -2.35
CA LEU A 120 2.85 9.74 -3.02
C LEU A 120 2.32 9.26 -4.37
N LEU A 121 1.06 8.82 -4.43
CA LEU A 121 0.41 8.38 -5.67
C LEU A 121 0.36 9.48 -6.72
N LEU A 122 0.05 10.71 -6.32
CA LEU A 122 0.09 11.86 -7.24
C LEU A 122 1.47 12.02 -7.88
N THR A 123 2.52 12.00 -7.06
CA THR A 123 3.91 12.08 -7.54
C THR A 123 4.22 11.00 -8.56
N ASP A 124 3.81 9.77 -8.26
CA ASP A 124 4.11 8.62 -9.10
C ASP A 124 3.30 8.58 -10.39
N ILE A 125 2.07 9.12 -10.38
CA ILE A 125 1.29 9.35 -11.61
C ILE A 125 2.01 10.38 -12.48
N GLU A 126 2.38 11.55 -11.94
CA GLU A 126 3.06 12.58 -12.74
C GLU A 126 4.37 12.07 -13.35
N LEU A 127 5.14 11.29 -12.58
CA LEU A 127 6.39 10.71 -13.07
C LEU A 127 6.16 9.61 -14.12
N ALA A 128 5.10 8.82 -14.01
CA ALA A 128 4.75 7.82 -15.02
C ALA A 128 4.30 8.49 -16.34
N VAL A 129 3.53 9.57 -16.26
CA VAL A 129 3.11 10.37 -17.41
C VAL A 129 4.31 11.05 -18.08
N ALA A 130 5.18 11.67 -17.27
CA ALA A 130 6.37 12.38 -17.77
C ALA A 130 7.40 11.45 -18.44
N ALA A 131 7.40 10.15 -18.13
CA ALA A 131 8.25 9.17 -18.78
C ALA A 131 7.90 8.92 -20.27
N GLY A 132 6.86 9.56 -20.80
CA GLY A 132 6.54 9.56 -22.24
C GLY A 132 5.90 8.26 -22.73
N GLY A 133 5.50 7.37 -21.83
CA GLY A 133 4.92 6.06 -22.14
C GLY A 133 3.47 6.12 -22.59
N GLY A 134 3.01 7.18 -23.24
CA GLY A 134 1.68 7.28 -23.85
C GLY A 134 0.48 7.39 -22.89
N LEU A 135 0.68 7.28 -21.58
CA LEU A 135 -0.39 7.28 -20.59
C LEU A 135 -0.64 8.70 -20.06
N THR A 136 -1.87 9.19 -20.15
CA THR A 136 -2.25 10.48 -19.54
C THR A 136 -2.56 10.31 -18.05
N ARG A 137 -2.52 11.41 -17.30
CA ARG A 137 -2.89 11.45 -15.88
C ARG A 137 -4.29 10.88 -15.63
N THR A 138 -5.26 11.29 -16.46
CA THR A 138 -6.66 10.85 -16.34
C THR A 138 -6.80 9.36 -16.61
N GLU A 139 -6.11 8.83 -17.63
CA GLU A 139 -6.11 7.40 -17.93
C GLU A 139 -5.44 6.58 -16.81
N ALA A 140 -4.31 7.05 -16.26
CA ALA A 140 -3.61 6.40 -15.14
C ALA A 140 -4.55 6.23 -13.94
N VAL A 141 -5.19 7.33 -13.56
CA VAL A 141 -6.16 7.35 -12.47
C VAL A 141 -7.32 6.42 -12.80
N ALA A 142 -7.91 6.49 -14.00
CA ALA A 142 -9.07 5.67 -14.35
C ALA A 142 -8.77 4.17 -14.33
N LEU A 143 -7.58 3.75 -14.81
CA LEU A 143 -7.14 2.36 -14.75
C LEU A 143 -6.94 1.88 -13.31
N LEU A 144 -6.28 2.66 -12.47
CA LEU A 144 -6.13 2.33 -11.04
C LEU A 144 -7.49 2.26 -10.34
N ARG A 145 -8.37 3.24 -10.60
CA ARG A 145 -9.72 3.30 -10.02
C ARG A 145 -10.57 2.10 -10.42
N ALA A 146 -10.49 1.66 -11.68
CA ALA A 146 -11.22 0.49 -12.15
C ALA A 146 -10.91 -0.75 -11.29
N SER A 147 -9.64 -0.96 -10.91
CA SER A 147 -9.24 -2.06 -10.01
C SER A 147 -9.89 -1.95 -8.61
N ALA A 148 -10.16 -0.73 -8.13
CA ALA A 148 -10.73 -0.50 -6.81
C ALA A 148 -12.25 -0.75 -6.72
N PHE A 149 -12.94 -0.81 -7.86
CA PHE A 149 -14.38 -1.07 -7.94
C PHE A 149 -14.77 -2.55 -7.96
N ALA A 150 -13.79 -3.46 -8.03
CA ALA A 150 -14.06 -4.90 -7.90
C ALA A 150 -14.30 -5.38 -6.46
N LEU A 151 -14.35 -4.47 -5.48
CA LEU A 151 -14.76 -4.73 -4.09
C LEU A 151 -14.07 -5.95 -3.43
N GLY A 152 -12.76 -6.09 -3.67
CA GLY A 152 -11.94 -7.18 -3.13
C GLY A 152 -11.79 -8.38 -4.07
N ARG A 153 -12.60 -8.48 -5.13
CA ARG A 153 -12.32 -9.37 -6.26
C ARG A 153 -11.26 -8.74 -7.18
N GLY A 154 -10.60 -9.58 -7.94
CA GLY A 154 -9.61 -9.12 -8.90
C GLY A 154 -10.27 -8.65 -10.20
N VAL A 155 -9.73 -7.60 -10.81
CA VAL A 155 -10.13 -7.19 -12.16
C VAL A 155 -9.29 -7.96 -13.16
N ALA A 156 -9.95 -8.78 -13.98
CA ALA A 156 -9.28 -9.52 -15.05
C ALA A 156 -8.79 -8.57 -16.16
N TRP A 157 -7.56 -8.80 -16.64
CA TRP A 157 -6.94 -7.96 -17.69
C TRP A 157 -7.84 -7.75 -18.89
N GLY A 158 -8.43 -8.84 -19.42
CA GLY A 158 -9.13 -8.91 -20.71
C GLY A 158 -10.31 -7.95 -20.85
N ASP A 159 -11.56 -8.44 -20.88
CA ASP A 159 -12.69 -7.54 -21.18
C ASP A 159 -13.12 -6.68 -19.98
N VAL A 160 -12.82 -7.12 -18.76
CA VAL A 160 -13.36 -6.51 -17.54
C VAL A 160 -12.64 -5.22 -17.18
N TRP A 161 -11.31 -5.20 -17.19
CA TRP A 161 -10.55 -3.99 -16.85
C TRP A 161 -10.87 -2.82 -17.80
N PRO A 162 -10.78 -3.00 -19.14
CA PRO A 162 -11.13 -1.95 -20.09
C PRO A 162 -12.57 -1.46 -19.95
N ALA A 163 -13.53 -2.37 -19.74
CA ALA A 163 -14.93 -1.99 -19.55
C ALA A 163 -15.15 -1.15 -18.28
N LEU A 164 -14.55 -1.55 -17.16
CA LEU A 164 -14.61 -0.76 -15.92
C LEU A 164 -13.89 0.58 -16.08
N THR A 165 -12.73 0.61 -16.74
CA THR A 165 -12.01 1.85 -16.99
C THR A 165 -12.81 2.78 -17.89
N HIS A 166 -13.49 2.28 -18.91
CA HIS A 166 -14.40 3.07 -19.75
C HIS A 166 -15.53 3.68 -18.91
N ALA A 167 -16.17 2.89 -18.04
CA ALA A 167 -17.23 3.38 -17.16
C ALA A 167 -16.74 4.45 -16.18
N VAL A 168 -15.53 4.29 -15.62
CA VAL A 168 -14.90 5.27 -14.71
C VAL A 168 -14.47 6.54 -15.45
N LEU A 169 -13.91 6.40 -16.65
CA LEU A 169 -13.44 7.51 -17.47
C LEU A 169 -14.60 8.32 -18.08
N GLN A 170 -15.77 7.69 -18.25
CA GLN A 170 -16.91 8.20 -18.99
C GLN A 170 -16.54 8.62 -20.44
N ALA A 171 -15.51 7.97 -20.99
CA ALA A 171 -15.02 8.18 -22.34
C ALA A 171 -14.32 6.91 -22.85
N PRO A 172 -14.23 6.68 -24.17
CA PRO A 172 -13.51 5.54 -24.71
C PRO A 172 -12.01 5.63 -24.40
N LEU A 173 -11.45 4.55 -23.87
CA LEU A 173 -10.01 4.39 -23.72
C LEU A 173 -9.42 3.85 -25.03
N ARG A 174 -8.55 4.63 -25.68
CA ARG A 174 -7.85 4.17 -26.89
C ARG A 174 -6.78 3.16 -26.51
N ASP A 175 -6.72 2.07 -27.27
CA ASP A 175 -5.74 0.98 -27.12
C ASP A 175 -5.62 0.46 -25.67
N PRO A 176 -6.72 -0.02 -25.06
CA PRO A 176 -6.79 -0.30 -23.63
C PRO A 176 -5.72 -1.29 -23.15
N ASP A 177 -5.43 -2.33 -23.93
CA ASP A 177 -4.37 -3.31 -23.61
C ASP A 177 -2.99 -2.68 -23.50
N GLU A 178 -2.69 -1.74 -24.40
CA GLU A 178 -1.40 -1.06 -24.38
C GLU A 178 -1.31 -0.10 -23.20
N LYS A 179 -2.40 0.60 -22.87
CA LYS A 179 -2.48 1.45 -21.68
C LYS A 179 -2.32 0.64 -20.38
N ILE A 180 -2.98 -0.51 -20.27
CA ILE A 180 -2.82 -1.42 -19.12
C ILE A 180 -1.36 -1.88 -19.04
N ARG A 181 -0.77 -2.30 -20.15
CA ARG A 181 0.64 -2.73 -20.21
C ARG A 181 1.60 -1.62 -19.79
N GLN A 182 1.37 -0.39 -20.23
CA GLN A 182 2.16 0.78 -19.86
C GLN A 182 2.05 1.09 -18.36
N LEU A 183 0.84 1.03 -17.79
CA LEU A 183 0.64 1.17 -16.36
C LEU A 183 1.43 0.11 -15.58
N LEU A 184 1.34 -1.15 -16.00
CA LEU A 184 2.01 -2.27 -15.34
C LEU A 184 3.53 -2.32 -15.54
N LYS A 185 4.05 -1.69 -16.61
CA LYS A 185 5.49 -1.46 -16.81
C LYS A 185 6.01 -0.25 -16.04
N SER A 186 5.12 0.63 -15.59
CA SER A 186 5.48 1.79 -14.79
C SER A 186 5.51 1.44 -13.30
N ARG A 187 5.99 2.40 -12.50
CA ARG A 187 5.90 2.34 -11.03
C ARG A 187 4.48 2.17 -10.49
N LEU A 188 3.45 2.52 -11.27
CA LEU A 188 2.06 2.37 -10.85
C LEU A 188 1.67 0.91 -10.62
N ALA A 189 2.43 -0.04 -11.17
CA ALA A 189 2.31 -1.46 -10.83
C ALA A 189 2.47 -1.73 -9.32
N GLY A 190 3.30 -0.95 -8.61
CA GLY A 190 3.51 -1.09 -7.17
C GLY A 190 2.28 -0.76 -6.31
N TYR A 191 1.24 -0.17 -6.92
CA TYR A 191 -0.06 0.09 -6.29
C TYR A 191 -1.05 -1.06 -6.49
N LEU A 192 -0.67 -2.08 -7.26
CA LEU A 192 -1.49 -3.25 -7.54
C LEU A 192 -0.83 -4.51 -7.00
N THR A 193 -1.68 -5.50 -6.73
CA THR A 193 -1.29 -6.90 -6.52
C THR A 193 -1.82 -7.70 -7.69
N THR A 194 -1.06 -8.71 -8.08
CA THR A 194 -1.40 -9.64 -9.16
C THR A 194 -1.71 -11.00 -8.56
N ASP A 195 -2.74 -11.66 -9.04
CA ASP A 195 -3.19 -12.97 -8.56
C ASP A 195 -3.84 -13.77 -9.69
N HIS A 196 -4.24 -15.00 -9.43
CA HIS A 196 -4.99 -15.84 -10.35
C HIS A 196 -6.37 -16.20 -9.78
N GLU A 197 -7.43 -15.91 -10.53
CA GLU A 197 -8.79 -16.37 -10.26
C GLU A 197 -9.34 -17.04 -11.53
N ASP A 198 -9.89 -18.25 -11.42
CA ASP A 198 -10.53 -18.97 -12.53
C ASP A 198 -9.65 -19.03 -13.81
N ASP A 199 -8.37 -19.41 -13.64
CA ASP A 199 -7.33 -19.47 -14.69
C ASP A 199 -7.03 -18.13 -15.40
N ARG A 200 -7.41 -17.00 -14.78
CA ARG A 200 -7.15 -15.65 -15.31
C ARG A 200 -6.30 -14.84 -14.36
N VAL A 201 -5.38 -14.06 -14.92
CA VAL A 201 -4.63 -13.07 -14.17
C VAL A 201 -5.55 -11.91 -13.81
N VAL A 202 -5.60 -11.58 -12.52
CA VAL A 202 -6.42 -10.50 -11.99
C VAL A 202 -5.61 -9.51 -11.18
N TYR A 203 -6.05 -8.26 -11.17
CA TYR A 203 -5.37 -7.15 -10.52
C TYR A 203 -6.27 -6.49 -9.47
N ARG A 204 -5.68 -6.18 -8.30
CA ARG A 204 -6.35 -5.52 -7.17
C ARG A 204 -5.48 -4.42 -6.61
N PRO A 205 -6.04 -3.35 -6.02
CA PRO A 205 -5.24 -2.44 -5.19
C PRO A 205 -4.46 -3.22 -4.14
N ALA A 206 -3.19 -2.86 -3.92
CA ALA A 206 -2.31 -3.57 -3.01
C ALA A 206 -2.74 -3.49 -1.53
N HIS A 207 -3.71 -2.62 -1.21
CA HIS A 207 -4.25 -2.46 0.13
C HIS A 207 -5.65 -1.85 0.11
N GLU A 208 -6.47 -2.19 1.10
CA GLU A 208 -7.85 -1.68 1.19
C GLU A 208 -7.92 -0.15 1.35
N GLN A 209 -7.00 0.45 2.13
CA GLN A 209 -6.90 1.91 2.24
C GLN A 209 -6.69 2.58 0.87
N LEU A 210 -5.85 2.00 0.01
CA LEU A 210 -5.63 2.50 -1.34
C LEU A 210 -6.90 2.34 -2.20
N ALA A 211 -7.59 1.21 -2.09
CA ALA A 211 -8.86 0.99 -2.77
C ALA A 211 -9.89 2.07 -2.40
N GLN A 212 -9.99 2.43 -1.11
CA GLN A 212 -10.86 3.50 -0.63
C GLN A 212 -10.49 4.88 -1.21
N ILE A 213 -9.20 5.21 -1.21
CA ILE A 213 -8.70 6.46 -1.81
C ILE A 213 -9.07 6.54 -3.29
N LEU A 214 -8.84 5.47 -4.04
CA LEU A 214 -9.12 5.39 -5.47
C LEU A 214 -10.63 5.51 -5.77
N ARG A 215 -11.49 4.84 -5.00
CA ARG A 215 -12.95 4.95 -5.20
C ARG A 215 -13.45 6.39 -5.03
N ARG A 216 -12.93 7.12 -4.04
CA ARG A 216 -13.29 8.52 -3.71
C ARG A 216 -12.50 9.58 -4.49
N TRP A 217 -11.69 9.18 -5.45
CA TRP A 217 -10.93 10.13 -6.26
C TRP A 217 -11.85 10.93 -7.20
N PRO A 218 -11.73 12.27 -7.35
CA PRO A 218 -10.68 13.18 -6.84
C PRO A 218 -11.00 13.85 -5.49
N GLU A 219 -12.16 13.61 -4.89
CA GLU A 219 -12.59 14.27 -3.65
C GLU A 219 -11.63 13.99 -2.48
N ALA A 220 -11.04 12.79 -2.46
CA ALA A 220 -9.99 12.41 -1.52
C ALA A 220 -8.69 13.24 -1.61
N SER A 221 -8.42 13.95 -2.72
CA SER A 221 -7.24 14.81 -2.86
C SER A 221 -7.47 16.25 -2.38
N LYS A 222 -8.69 16.60 -1.94
CA LYS A 222 -9.05 17.95 -1.46
C LYS A 222 -9.22 18.03 0.06
N GLY A 223 -8.99 16.95 0.79
CA GLY A 223 -9.25 16.86 2.23
C GLY A 223 -7.99 16.69 3.07
N THR A 224 -7.20 17.76 3.22
CA THR A 224 -6.39 18.07 4.42
C THR A 224 -6.04 19.55 4.32
N THR A 225 -6.91 20.41 4.84
CA THR A 225 -6.64 21.84 5.10
C THR A 225 -6.72 22.04 6.60
#